data_AF-A0A7W1BBB2-F1
#
_entry.id   AF-A0A7W1BBB2-F1
#
_cell.length_a   1.000
_cell.length_b   1.000
_cell.length_c   1.000
_cell.angle_alpha   90.00
_cell.angle_beta   90.00
_cell.angle_gamma   90.00
#
_symmetry.space_group_name_H-M   'P 1'
#
loop_
_entity.id
_entity.type
_entity.pdbx_description
1 polymer ?
#
loop_
_entity_poly.entity_id
_entity_poly.type
_entity_poly.pdbx_seq_one_letter_code
_entity_poly.pdbx_strand_id
1 'polypeptide(L)'
;MEIIEGGALPIYCWAPGLEEGALRQAANCANLPVALHHIAVMADGHQGYGVPVGAVLALDGAISPYAVGNDIGCGMALVPTHLTRGDLLAPVHARSGKPGAVARDEVMGWVQTSIPAGAEERRIGSGADRDHARRVLGDAFEALDEAAAVSGLRLSTSQSTKADAGRPLDAAGFVARGVAQAGTLGSGNHFIELLAGPEDDVWVMLHSGSRGIGALICNNFHRMALAFCGDTDRALIDPGLAWLPTEDGNWGRVGGCYQRALRAALDYAEWNRRLMLEEVGRILERRFPDGIRWDGLVDIHHNDARLEEHFGRRVWVHRKGAVKAARGTQTITPGSMGTGSYLGRGLGNPA
;
A
#
# COMPACT_ATOMS: atom_id res chain seq x y z
N MET A 1 -8.84 -12.06 21.15
CA MET A 1 -9.05 -12.76 19.87
C MET A 1 -10.31 -13.59 20.02
N GLU A 2 -11.30 -13.33 19.18
CA GLU A 2 -12.47 -14.18 19.00
C GLU A 2 -12.17 -15.18 17.88
N ILE A 3 -12.61 -16.43 18.03
CA ILE A 3 -12.58 -17.42 16.96
C ILE A 3 -13.99 -17.54 16.42
N ILE A 4 -14.16 -17.20 15.15
CA ILE A 4 -15.44 -17.27 14.45
C ILE A 4 -15.40 -18.51 13.55
N GLU A 5 -16.26 -19.46 13.86
CA GLU A 5 -16.45 -20.71 13.14
C GLU A 5 -17.64 -20.60 12.17
N GLY A 6 -17.67 -21.43 11.12
CA GLY A 6 -18.80 -21.49 10.17
C GLY A 6 -18.42 -21.45 8.69
N GLY A 7 -17.13 -21.30 8.36
CA GLY A 7 -16.58 -21.53 7.02
C GLY A 7 -15.77 -22.82 6.95
N ALA A 8 -15.16 -23.09 5.79
CA ALA A 8 -14.22 -24.20 5.62
C ALA A 8 -12.95 -24.04 6.47
N LEU A 9 -12.59 -22.81 6.82
CA LEU A 9 -11.47 -22.47 7.70
C LEU A 9 -11.95 -21.58 8.86
N PRO A 10 -11.29 -21.64 10.04
CA PRO A 10 -11.57 -20.72 11.14
C PRO A 10 -11.17 -19.27 10.80
N ILE A 11 -11.86 -18.30 11.40
CA ILE A 11 -11.50 -16.88 11.34
C ILE A 11 -11.02 -16.45 12.72
N TYR A 12 -9.81 -15.90 12.78
CA TYR A 12 -9.25 -15.30 13.98
C TYR A 12 -9.44 -13.80 13.94
N CYS A 13 -10.27 -13.28 14.83
CA CYS A 13 -10.67 -11.88 14.82
C CYS A 13 -10.16 -11.13 16.06
N TRP A 14 -9.52 -9.99 15.82
CA TRP A 14 -9.11 -9.03 16.85
C TRP A 14 -9.93 -7.73 16.80
N ALA A 15 -10.86 -7.58 15.83
CA ALA A 15 -11.75 -6.43 15.73
C ALA A 15 -12.97 -6.60 16.64
N PRO A 16 -13.10 -5.81 17.72
CA PRO A 16 -14.29 -5.85 18.56
C PRO A 16 -15.49 -5.29 17.79
N GLY A 17 -16.56 -6.09 17.69
CA GLY A 17 -17.78 -5.66 16.99
C GLY A 17 -17.59 -5.47 15.48
N LEU A 18 -16.79 -6.34 14.85
CA LEU A 18 -16.57 -6.35 13.41
C LEU A 18 -17.90 -6.23 12.64
N GLU A 19 -17.99 -5.25 11.75
CA GLU A 19 -19.23 -4.99 11.03
C GLU A 19 -19.64 -6.15 10.13
N GLU A 20 -20.95 -6.28 9.90
CA GLU A 20 -21.54 -7.43 9.19
C GLU A 20 -20.95 -7.62 7.78
N GLY A 21 -20.63 -6.53 7.09
CA GLY A 21 -20.00 -6.55 5.77
C GLY A 21 -18.61 -7.15 5.77
N ALA A 22 -17.78 -6.75 6.74
CA ALA A 22 -16.43 -7.28 6.91
C ALA A 22 -16.47 -8.75 7.36
N LEU A 23 -17.40 -9.11 8.25
CA LEU A 23 -17.60 -10.48 8.67
C LEU A 23 -18.00 -11.40 7.49
N ARG A 24 -18.94 -10.95 6.64
CA ARG A 24 -19.30 -11.68 5.42
C ARG A 24 -18.11 -11.87 4.48
N GLN A 25 -17.29 -10.84 4.30
CA GLN A 25 -16.08 -10.94 3.46
C GLN A 25 -15.04 -11.91 4.06
N ALA A 26 -14.83 -11.87 5.38
CA ALA A 26 -13.95 -12.83 6.06
C ALA A 26 -14.47 -14.27 5.92
N ALA A 27 -15.78 -14.49 6.04
CA ALA A 27 -16.42 -15.78 5.81
C ALA A 27 -16.27 -16.25 4.35
N ASN A 28 -16.40 -15.34 3.37
CA ASN A 28 -16.15 -15.67 1.96
C ASN A 28 -14.68 -16.07 1.75
N CYS A 29 -13.72 -15.36 2.36
CA CYS A 29 -12.30 -15.71 2.32
C CYS A 29 -12.03 -17.08 2.92
N ALA A 30 -12.67 -17.40 4.06
CA ALA A 30 -12.51 -18.67 4.76
C ALA A 30 -13.03 -19.88 3.95
N ASN A 31 -13.91 -19.65 2.97
CA ASN A 31 -14.44 -20.66 2.06
C ASN A 31 -13.72 -20.70 0.71
N LEU A 32 -12.67 -19.89 0.51
CA LEU A 32 -11.92 -19.90 -0.73
C LEU A 32 -11.10 -21.20 -0.84
N PRO A 33 -11.24 -22.01 -1.92
CA PRO A 33 -10.61 -23.34 -1.99
C PRO A 33 -9.08 -23.34 -1.95
N VAL A 34 -8.47 -22.21 -2.27
CA VAL A 34 -7.01 -22.03 -2.26
C VAL A 34 -6.50 -21.36 -0.98
N ALA A 35 -7.38 -20.99 -0.04
CA ALA A 35 -6.98 -20.47 1.25
C ALA A 35 -6.43 -21.59 2.15
N LEU A 36 -5.46 -21.25 3.00
CA LEU A 36 -4.80 -22.19 3.89
C LEU A 36 -4.96 -21.79 5.36
N HIS A 37 -5.29 -22.78 6.19
CA HIS A 37 -5.32 -22.76 7.65
C HIS A 37 -6.36 -21.85 8.31
N HIS A 38 -6.33 -20.54 8.09
CA HIS A 38 -7.23 -19.58 8.73
C HIS A 38 -7.26 -18.23 8.01
N ILE A 39 -8.26 -17.40 8.32
CA ILE A 39 -8.28 -15.98 7.97
C ILE A 39 -8.05 -15.16 9.24
N ALA A 40 -7.11 -14.23 9.22
CA ALA A 40 -6.88 -13.34 10.36
C ALA A 40 -7.44 -11.93 10.04
N VAL A 41 -8.23 -11.39 10.95
CA VAL A 41 -8.80 -10.03 10.86
C VAL A 41 -8.28 -9.20 12.03
N MET A 42 -7.47 -8.19 11.72
CA MET A 42 -6.84 -7.27 12.66
C MET A 42 -7.88 -6.35 13.33
N ALA A 43 -7.45 -5.63 14.37
CA ALA A 43 -8.33 -4.83 15.21
C ALA A 43 -9.04 -3.66 14.48
N ASP A 44 -8.46 -3.19 13.38
CA ASP A 44 -8.97 -2.16 12.48
C ASP A 44 -9.76 -2.73 11.29
N GLY A 45 -10.13 -4.02 11.36
CA GLY A 45 -10.88 -4.73 10.34
C GLY A 45 -12.19 -4.03 9.96
N HIS A 46 -12.39 -3.79 8.66
CA HIS A 46 -13.62 -3.21 8.12
C HIS A 46 -13.86 -3.66 6.67
N GLN A 47 -15.06 -3.40 6.16
CA GLN A 47 -15.52 -3.86 4.87
C GLN A 47 -14.67 -3.24 3.76
N GLY A 48 -14.10 -4.10 2.93
CA GLY A 48 -13.36 -3.74 1.73
C GLY A 48 -14.10 -4.14 0.46
N TYR A 49 -13.33 -4.61 -0.53
CA TYR A 49 -13.83 -5.24 -1.75
C TYR A 49 -13.28 -6.66 -1.85
N GLY A 50 -14.15 -7.67 -1.83
CA GLY A 50 -13.83 -9.10 -1.76
C GLY A 50 -13.26 -9.53 -0.41
N VAL A 51 -12.10 -8.97 -0.06
CA VAL A 51 -11.38 -9.19 1.20
C VAL A 51 -11.55 -7.97 2.12
N PRO A 52 -11.80 -8.15 3.43
CA PRO A 52 -11.84 -7.05 4.39
C PRO A 52 -10.51 -6.28 4.39
N VAL A 53 -10.55 -4.98 4.65
CA VAL A 53 -9.35 -4.25 5.07
C VAL A 53 -9.03 -4.68 6.50
N GLY A 54 -7.75 -4.73 6.86
CA GLY A 54 -7.26 -5.32 8.10
C GLY A 54 -7.15 -6.85 8.05
N ALA A 55 -7.22 -7.49 6.88
CA ALA A 55 -7.19 -8.95 6.77
C ALA A 55 -5.82 -9.48 6.31
N VAL A 56 -5.49 -10.68 6.81
CA VAL A 56 -4.38 -11.51 6.34
C VAL A 56 -4.94 -12.89 5.96
N LEU A 57 -4.55 -13.37 4.78
CA LEU A 57 -4.89 -14.71 4.31
C LEU A 57 -3.72 -15.31 3.54
N ALA A 58 -3.46 -16.60 3.76
CA ALA A 58 -2.47 -17.36 3.04
C ALA A 58 -3.14 -18.15 1.92
N LEU A 59 -2.65 -18.02 0.69
CA LEU A 59 -3.12 -18.78 -0.47
C LEU A 59 -2.06 -19.78 -0.93
N ASP A 60 -2.46 -21.01 -1.17
CA ASP A 60 -1.59 -22.09 -1.67
C ASP A 60 -1.72 -22.21 -3.19
N GLY A 61 -0.59 -22.13 -3.90
CA GLY A 61 -0.56 -22.16 -5.36
C GLY A 61 -1.29 -21.02 -6.08
N ALA A 62 -1.76 -19.98 -5.36
CA ALA A 62 -2.61 -18.92 -5.90
C ALA A 62 -2.22 -17.51 -5.39
N ILE A 63 -2.51 -16.49 -6.20
CA ILE A 63 -2.32 -15.08 -5.85
C ILE A 63 -3.55 -14.25 -6.28
N SER A 64 -4.06 -13.36 -5.41
CA SER A 64 -5.27 -12.59 -5.65
C SER A 64 -5.01 -11.08 -5.65
N PRO A 65 -5.30 -10.36 -6.76
CA PRO A 65 -5.06 -8.93 -6.83
C PRO A 65 -5.80 -8.11 -5.77
N TYR A 66 -7.09 -8.40 -5.53
CA TYR A 66 -7.90 -7.64 -4.57
C TYR A 66 -7.72 -8.09 -3.11
N ALA A 67 -7.06 -9.22 -2.88
CA ALA A 67 -6.52 -9.60 -1.59
C ALA A 67 -5.27 -8.79 -1.21
N VAL A 68 -4.56 -8.21 -2.18
CA VAL A 68 -3.55 -7.16 -1.93
C VAL A 68 -4.21 -5.79 -1.77
N GLY A 69 -5.15 -5.48 -2.68
CA GLY A 69 -5.81 -4.18 -2.75
C GLY A 69 -5.37 -3.35 -3.97
N ASN A 70 -6.18 -2.36 -4.32
CA ASN A 70 -5.94 -1.53 -5.50
C ASN A 70 -4.80 -0.52 -5.31
N ASP A 71 -4.58 -0.03 -4.09
CA ASP A 71 -3.38 0.74 -3.76
C ASP A 71 -2.27 -0.19 -3.27
N ILE A 72 -1.66 -0.90 -4.23
CA ILE A 72 -0.55 -1.81 -3.97
C ILE A 72 0.58 -1.04 -3.29
N GLY A 73 1.11 -1.57 -2.19
CA GLY A 73 2.20 -0.93 -1.48
C GLY A 73 1.84 0.32 -0.72
N CYS A 74 0.54 0.65 -0.60
CA CYS A 74 0.07 1.57 0.43
C CYS A 74 0.71 1.17 1.76
N GLY A 75 1.17 2.17 2.50
CA GLY A 75 2.05 1.95 3.61
C GLY A 75 2.48 3.25 4.26
N MET A 76 3.24 3.10 5.34
CA MET A 76 3.65 4.20 6.20
C MET A 76 5.15 4.28 6.24
N ALA A 77 5.65 5.50 6.23
CA ALA A 77 7.01 5.81 6.58
C ALA A 77 7.03 6.77 7.79
N LEU A 78 7.87 6.47 8.77
CA LEU A 78 8.01 7.22 10.00
C LEU A 78 9.49 7.53 10.20
N VAL A 79 9.85 8.82 10.30
CA VAL A 79 11.23 9.27 10.47
C VAL A 79 11.35 10.20 11.69
N PRO A 80 12.29 9.94 12.61
CA PRO A 80 12.52 10.82 13.75
C PRO A 80 13.17 12.13 13.30
N THR A 81 12.99 13.15 14.12
CA THR A 81 13.65 14.45 13.95
C THR A 81 14.60 14.71 15.12
N HIS A 82 15.42 15.75 15.00
CA HIS A 82 16.19 16.31 16.12
C HIS A 82 15.42 17.42 16.86
N LEU A 83 14.11 17.56 16.56
CA LEU A 83 13.27 18.64 17.07
C LEU A 83 12.43 18.19 18.25
N THR A 84 12.10 19.16 19.09
CA THR A 84 11.10 19.04 20.15
C THR A 84 9.79 19.71 19.74
N ARG A 85 8.72 19.42 20.48
CA ARG A 85 7.46 20.17 20.34
C ARG A 85 7.67 21.67 20.54
N GLY A 86 8.54 22.05 21.47
CA GLY A 86 8.90 23.45 21.73
C GLY A 86 9.47 24.15 20.49
N ASP A 87 10.32 23.47 19.72
CA ASP A 87 10.92 24.02 18.50
C ASP A 87 9.86 24.32 17.44
N LEU A 88 8.91 23.41 17.26
CA LEU A 88 7.82 23.58 16.30
C LEU A 88 6.74 24.58 16.75
N LEU A 89 6.54 24.73 18.07
CA LEU A 89 5.56 25.66 18.63
C LEU A 89 6.11 27.08 18.85
N ALA A 90 7.42 27.28 18.69
CA ALA A 90 8.04 28.59 18.80
C ALA A 90 7.52 29.54 17.70
N PRO A 91 7.27 30.83 18.04
CA PRO A 91 6.90 31.82 17.06
C PRO A 91 8.08 32.11 16.12
N VAL A 92 7.78 32.26 14.83
CA VAL A 92 8.76 32.77 13.87
C VAL A 92 8.97 34.26 14.14
N HIS A 93 10.23 34.69 14.33
CA HIS A 93 10.54 36.10 14.52
C HIS A 93 10.26 36.88 13.23
N ALA A 94 9.14 37.61 13.19
CA ALA A 94 8.84 38.49 12.07
C ALA A 94 9.78 39.70 12.08
N ARG A 95 10.16 40.19 10.89
CA ARG A 95 10.96 41.43 10.73
C ARG A 95 10.31 42.66 11.37
N SER A 96 9.00 42.60 11.66
CA SER A 96 8.22 43.65 12.32
C SER A 96 8.34 43.66 13.86
N GLY A 97 9.07 42.72 14.47
CA GLY A 97 9.22 42.60 15.92
C GLY A 97 7.99 42.01 16.65
N LYS A 98 6.92 41.68 15.92
CA LYS A 98 5.75 40.95 16.46
C LYS A 98 5.96 39.44 16.36
N PRO A 99 5.36 38.62 17.26
CA PRO A 99 5.33 37.17 17.07
C PRO A 99 4.69 36.83 15.72
N GLY A 100 5.42 36.12 14.86
CA GLY A 100 4.92 35.62 13.58
C GLY A 100 4.10 34.34 13.75
N ALA A 101 3.85 33.65 12.62
CA ALA A 101 3.23 32.33 12.64
C ALA A 101 4.07 31.34 13.46
N VAL A 102 3.45 30.27 13.93
CA VAL A 102 4.13 29.17 14.62
C VAL A 102 4.95 28.38 13.59
N ALA A 103 6.16 27.95 13.93
CA ALA A 103 7.06 27.27 12.98
C ALA A 103 6.41 26.03 12.34
N ARG A 104 5.59 25.27 13.09
CA ARG A 104 4.75 24.19 12.56
C ARG A 104 3.92 24.63 11.35
N ASP A 105 3.23 25.76 11.44
CA ASP A 105 2.28 26.19 10.40
C ASP A 105 3.03 26.63 9.13
N GLU A 106 4.20 27.24 9.30
CA GLU A 106 5.10 27.58 8.20
C GLU A 106 5.62 26.30 7.50
N VAL A 107 6.16 25.35 8.27
CA VAL A 107 6.65 24.05 7.75
C VAL A 107 5.53 23.31 7.03
N MET A 108 4.36 23.14 7.65
CA MET A 108 3.24 22.42 7.04
C MET A 108 2.66 23.16 5.83
N GLY A 109 2.68 24.50 5.83
CA GLY A 109 2.34 25.30 4.64
C GLY A 109 3.30 25.04 3.47
N TRP A 110 4.60 24.93 3.75
CA TRP A 110 5.58 24.54 2.73
C TRP A 110 5.40 23.10 2.25
N VAL A 111 5.10 22.17 3.15
CA VAL A 111 4.77 20.78 2.78
C VAL A 111 3.58 20.74 1.83
N GLN A 112 2.48 21.40 2.20
CA GLN A 112 1.26 21.43 1.39
C GLN A 112 1.47 22.05 0.00
N THR A 113 2.36 23.03 -0.12
CA THR A 113 2.65 23.68 -1.41
C THR A 113 3.71 22.95 -2.24
N SER A 114 4.55 22.12 -1.62
CA SER A 114 5.66 21.42 -2.30
C SER A 114 5.34 19.96 -2.64
N ILE A 115 4.38 19.36 -1.94
CA ILE A 115 3.96 17.97 -2.13
C ILE A 115 2.49 17.95 -2.57
N PRO A 116 2.23 17.75 -3.88
CA PRO A 116 0.88 17.79 -4.40
C PRO A 116 0.00 16.67 -3.83
N ALA A 117 -1.29 16.99 -3.64
CA ALA A 117 -2.31 16.07 -3.16
C ALA A 117 -3.41 15.84 -4.22
N GLY A 118 -4.21 14.80 -4.02
CA GLY A 118 -5.29 14.44 -4.94
C GLY A 118 -4.80 13.95 -6.29
N ALA A 119 -5.21 14.64 -7.36
CA ALA A 119 -4.92 14.30 -8.75
C ALA A 119 -3.82 15.17 -9.38
N GLU A 120 -3.15 16.00 -8.57
CA GLU A 120 -2.08 16.89 -9.03
C GLU A 120 -0.81 16.12 -9.39
N GLU A 121 0.04 16.75 -10.21
CA GLU A 121 1.24 16.15 -10.79
C GLU A 121 2.51 16.85 -10.30
N ARG A 122 3.63 16.11 -10.28
CA ARG A 122 4.95 16.64 -9.91
C ARG A 122 5.99 16.30 -10.97
N ARG A 123 6.96 17.20 -11.16
CA ARG A 123 8.15 16.90 -11.97
C ARG A 123 9.20 16.18 -11.14
N ILE A 124 9.66 15.05 -11.65
CA ILE A 124 10.83 14.35 -11.12
C ILE A 124 12.09 15.18 -11.40
N GLY A 125 12.83 15.51 -10.34
CA GLY A 125 13.96 16.45 -10.42
C GLY A 125 15.28 15.85 -10.90
N SER A 126 15.70 14.70 -10.34
CA SER A 126 17.06 14.17 -10.53
C SER A 126 17.20 13.22 -11.73
N GLY A 127 18.43 13.02 -12.21
CA GLY A 127 18.74 12.00 -13.23
C GLY A 127 18.48 10.58 -12.71
N ALA A 128 18.92 10.29 -11.48
CA ALA A 128 18.75 9.00 -10.83
C ALA A 128 17.27 8.61 -10.67
N ASP A 129 16.42 9.57 -10.29
CA ASP A 129 14.97 9.34 -10.15
C ASP A 129 14.30 9.08 -11.50
N ARG A 130 14.74 9.73 -12.57
CA ARG A 130 14.25 9.45 -13.93
C ARG A 130 14.64 8.05 -14.41
N ASP A 131 15.84 7.60 -14.08
CA ASP A 131 16.29 6.25 -14.40
C ASP A 131 15.57 5.20 -13.56
N HIS A 132 15.33 5.48 -12.28
CA HIS A 132 14.51 4.62 -11.42
C HIS A 132 13.08 4.51 -11.97
N ALA A 133 12.44 5.64 -12.29
CA ALA A 133 11.10 5.68 -12.89
C ALA A 133 11.02 4.84 -14.17
N ARG A 134 12.01 4.95 -15.07
CA ARG A 134 12.06 4.18 -16.32
C ARG A 134 12.11 2.68 -16.05
N ARG A 135 12.94 2.23 -15.09
CA ARG A 135 13.06 0.81 -14.73
C ARG A 135 11.77 0.29 -14.12
N VAL A 136 11.30 0.90 -13.03
CA VAL A 136 10.17 0.37 -12.27
C VAL A 136 8.86 0.39 -13.07
N LEU A 137 8.62 1.44 -13.87
CA LEU A 137 7.43 1.53 -14.72
C LEU A 137 7.55 0.64 -15.97
N GLY A 138 8.76 0.48 -16.49
CA GLY A 138 9.06 -0.45 -17.59
C GLY A 138 8.78 -1.89 -17.18
N ASP A 139 9.40 -2.35 -16.09
CA ASP A 139 9.24 -3.70 -15.55
C ASP A 139 7.75 -4.03 -15.26
N ALA A 140 7.01 -3.06 -14.70
CA ALA A 140 5.58 -3.20 -14.45
C ALA A 140 4.76 -3.34 -15.74
N PHE A 141 5.05 -2.51 -16.76
CA PHE A 141 4.31 -2.56 -18.02
C PHE A 141 4.66 -3.80 -18.85
N GLU A 142 5.93 -4.21 -18.90
CA GLU A 142 6.35 -5.44 -19.56
C GLU A 142 5.62 -6.66 -19.00
N ALA A 143 5.44 -6.72 -17.66
CA ALA A 143 4.65 -7.77 -17.03
C ALA A 143 3.16 -7.70 -17.41
N LEU A 144 2.56 -6.50 -17.49
CA LEU A 144 1.17 -6.33 -17.95
C LEU A 144 1.00 -6.76 -19.42
N ASP A 145 1.91 -6.37 -20.29
CA ASP A 145 1.87 -6.66 -21.72
C ASP A 145 2.03 -8.16 -21.99
N GLU A 146 2.98 -8.81 -21.31
CA GLU A 146 3.13 -10.27 -21.37
C GLU A 146 1.86 -10.99 -20.88
N ALA A 147 1.28 -10.54 -19.76
CA ALA A 147 0.06 -11.14 -19.23
C ALA A 147 -1.14 -10.97 -20.19
N ALA A 148 -1.26 -9.81 -20.84
CA ALA A 148 -2.27 -9.54 -21.85
C ALA A 148 -2.10 -10.46 -23.08
N ALA A 149 -0.86 -10.61 -23.55
CA ALA A 149 -0.54 -11.50 -24.68
C ALA A 149 -0.88 -12.97 -24.37
N VAL A 150 -0.62 -13.44 -23.14
CA VAL A 150 -0.87 -14.83 -22.72
C VAL A 150 -2.35 -15.09 -22.45
N SER A 151 -3.05 -14.16 -21.81
CA SER A 151 -4.48 -14.30 -21.48
C SER A 151 -5.42 -13.99 -22.66
N GLY A 152 -4.94 -13.27 -23.68
CA GLY A 152 -5.76 -12.77 -24.78
C GLY A 152 -6.64 -11.56 -24.39
N LEU A 153 -6.52 -11.05 -23.17
CA LEU A 153 -7.30 -9.91 -22.68
C LEU A 153 -6.59 -8.59 -22.97
N ARG A 154 -7.34 -7.60 -23.46
CA ARG A 154 -6.81 -6.26 -23.70
C ARG A 154 -6.64 -5.50 -22.39
N LEU A 155 -5.51 -4.80 -22.25
CA LEU A 155 -5.29 -3.87 -21.14
C LEU A 155 -6.26 -2.68 -21.23
N SER A 156 -6.75 -2.23 -20.08
CA SER A 156 -7.69 -1.12 -19.96
C SER A 156 -7.14 -0.05 -19.01
N THR A 157 -7.52 1.21 -19.29
CA THR A 157 -7.18 2.38 -18.47
C THR A 157 -8.07 2.56 -17.25
N SER A 158 -9.18 1.79 -17.17
CA SER A 158 -10.18 1.84 -16.13
C SER A 158 -9.59 1.47 -14.77
N GLN A 159 -9.91 2.31 -13.78
CA GLN A 159 -9.57 2.12 -12.38
C GLN A 159 -10.63 1.31 -11.60
N SER A 160 -11.51 0.57 -12.30
CA SER A 160 -12.51 -0.32 -11.71
C SER A 160 -12.33 -1.76 -12.17
N THR A 161 -13.11 -2.70 -11.64
CA THR A 161 -13.07 -4.10 -12.09
C THR A 161 -13.60 -4.32 -13.51
N LYS A 162 -14.26 -3.32 -14.10
CA LYS A 162 -14.76 -3.39 -15.49
C LYS A 162 -13.81 -2.65 -16.43
N ALA A 163 -13.57 -3.22 -17.62
CA ALA A 163 -12.82 -2.54 -18.66
C ALA A 163 -13.61 -1.34 -19.20
N ASP A 164 -12.91 -0.27 -19.55
CA ASP A 164 -13.49 0.82 -20.36
C ASP A 164 -13.51 0.45 -21.85
N ALA A 165 -14.33 1.17 -22.64
CA ALA A 165 -14.40 1.01 -24.10
C ALA A 165 -13.38 1.89 -24.85
N GLY A 166 -12.43 2.48 -24.14
CA GLY A 166 -11.45 3.41 -24.68
C GLY A 166 -10.30 2.72 -25.41
N ARG A 167 -9.27 3.50 -25.72
CA ARG A 167 -8.02 2.94 -26.26
C ARG A 167 -7.39 2.06 -25.17
N PRO A 168 -6.82 0.90 -25.55
CA PRO A 168 -6.09 0.07 -24.61
C PRO A 168 -4.97 0.86 -23.92
N LEU A 169 -4.68 0.49 -22.68
CA LEU A 169 -3.53 1.04 -21.97
C LEU A 169 -2.24 0.64 -22.74
N ASP A 170 -1.43 1.64 -23.09
CA ASP A 170 -0.14 1.45 -23.76
C ASP A 170 1.03 1.86 -22.85
N ALA A 171 2.25 1.49 -23.26
CA ALA A 171 3.46 1.72 -22.48
C ALA A 171 3.69 3.21 -22.23
N ALA A 172 3.49 4.04 -23.26
CA ALA A 172 3.72 5.47 -23.19
C ALA A 172 2.77 6.15 -22.18
N GLY A 173 1.48 5.84 -22.24
CA GLY A 173 0.47 6.36 -21.33
C GLY A 173 0.66 5.87 -19.89
N PHE A 174 1.03 4.59 -19.71
CA PHE A 174 1.34 4.03 -18.39
C PHE A 174 2.55 4.73 -17.75
N VAL A 175 3.66 4.86 -18.49
CA VAL A 175 4.88 5.51 -18.01
C VAL A 175 4.63 7.00 -17.74
N ALA A 176 3.96 7.71 -18.65
CA ALA A 176 3.65 9.13 -18.47
C ALA A 176 2.83 9.37 -17.20
N ARG A 177 1.82 8.54 -16.94
CA ARG A 177 1.02 8.59 -15.71
C ARG A 177 1.88 8.37 -14.47
N GLY A 178 2.72 7.33 -14.48
CA GLY A 178 3.57 6.98 -13.35
C GLY A 178 4.60 8.06 -13.03
N VAL A 179 5.19 8.67 -14.06
CA VAL A 179 6.12 9.79 -13.90
C VAL A 179 5.41 11.02 -13.31
N ALA A 180 4.21 11.34 -13.81
CA ALA A 180 3.45 12.50 -13.35
C ALA A 180 2.99 12.38 -11.89
N GLN A 181 2.68 11.16 -11.42
CA GLN A 181 2.20 10.89 -10.07
C GLN A 181 3.33 10.65 -9.04
N ALA A 182 4.59 10.55 -9.46
CA ALA A 182 5.70 10.27 -8.56
C ALA A 182 5.99 11.45 -7.62
N GLY A 183 6.14 11.15 -6.32
CA GLY A 183 6.32 12.14 -5.27
C GLY A 183 5.04 12.93 -4.95
N THR A 184 3.87 12.32 -5.14
CA THR A 184 2.57 12.91 -4.80
C THR A 184 1.88 12.11 -3.69
N LEU A 185 1.17 12.81 -2.81
CA LEU A 185 0.55 12.21 -1.64
C LEU A 185 -0.66 11.36 -2.04
N GLY A 186 -1.53 11.98 -2.83
CA GLY A 186 -2.79 11.40 -3.24
C GLY A 186 -4.02 11.82 -2.47
N SER A 187 -5.03 10.96 -2.51
CA SER A 187 -6.35 11.16 -1.92
C SER A 187 -6.71 9.99 -1.00
N GLY A 188 -7.85 10.09 -0.32
CA GLY A 188 -8.31 9.07 0.62
C GLY A 188 -7.69 9.28 2.00
N ASN A 189 -7.14 8.21 2.58
CA ASN A 189 -6.51 8.22 3.90
C ASN A 189 -4.99 8.52 3.84
N HIS A 190 -4.51 9.15 2.78
CA HIS A 190 -3.10 9.51 2.63
C HIS A 190 -2.81 10.86 3.28
N PHE A 191 -1.76 10.93 4.10
CA PHE A 191 -1.43 12.13 4.86
C PHE A 191 0.08 12.26 5.13
N ILE A 192 0.49 13.48 5.49
CA ILE A 192 1.80 13.79 6.06
C ILE A 192 1.53 14.54 7.37
N GLU A 193 2.07 14.04 8.47
CA GLU A 193 1.84 14.57 9.81
C GLU A 193 3.15 14.76 10.57
N LEU A 194 3.19 15.81 11.41
CA LEU A 194 4.19 15.99 12.45
C LEU A 194 3.58 15.47 13.76
N LEU A 195 4.18 14.43 14.31
CA LEU A 195 3.73 13.77 15.53
C LEU A 195 4.67 14.09 16.69
N ALA A 196 4.11 14.31 17.88
CA ALA A 196 4.88 14.41 19.11
C ALA A 196 4.95 13.02 19.77
N GLY A 197 6.16 12.58 20.07
CA GLY A 197 6.46 11.37 20.81
C GLY A 197 6.37 11.58 22.33
N PRO A 198 6.56 10.50 23.10
CA PRO A 198 6.41 10.52 24.56
C PRO A 198 7.50 11.34 25.26
N GLU A 199 8.64 11.59 24.63
CA GLU A 199 9.76 12.35 25.19
C GLU A 199 9.81 13.80 24.65
N ASP A 200 8.67 14.30 24.17
CA ASP A 200 8.51 15.60 23.49
C ASP A 200 9.29 15.73 22.17
N ASP A 201 9.83 14.61 21.67
CA ASP A 201 10.49 14.47 20.39
C ASP A 201 9.50 14.49 19.23
N VAL A 202 9.91 15.03 18.09
CA VAL A 202 9.04 15.15 16.91
C VAL A 202 9.38 14.08 15.88
N TRP A 203 8.34 13.55 15.23
CA TRP A 203 8.43 12.59 14.14
C TRP A 203 7.67 13.08 12.92
N VAL A 204 8.17 12.76 11.73
CA VAL A 204 7.41 12.91 10.48
C VAL A 204 6.79 11.56 10.16
N MET A 205 5.47 11.53 10.02
CA MET A 205 4.73 10.38 9.52
C MET A 205 4.20 10.67 8.13
N LEU A 206 4.37 9.72 7.22
CA LEU A 206 3.90 9.80 5.85
C LEU A 206 3.15 8.51 5.50
N HIS A 207 1.90 8.64 5.05
CA HIS A 207 1.07 7.52 4.58
C HIS A 207 0.73 7.74 3.11
N SER A 208 1.26 6.87 2.24
CA SER A 208 0.93 6.86 0.80
C SER A 208 1.30 5.51 0.16
N GLY A 209 0.91 5.33 -1.10
CA GLY A 209 1.08 4.11 -1.86
C GLY A 209 1.56 4.33 -3.29
N SER A 210 1.17 3.43 -4.18
CA SER A 210 1.59 3.40 -5.59
C SER A 210 0.68 4.22 -6.51
N ARG A 211 -0.23 5.01 -5.94
CA ARG A 211 -1.08 5.96 -6.68
C ARG A 211 -1.92 5.24 -7.74
N GLY A 212 -2.10 5.86 -8.91
CA GLY A 212 -2.87 5.27 -10.00
C GLY A 212 -2.18 4.07 -10.66
N ILE A 213 -0.89 3.85 -10.42
CA ILE A 213 -0.11 2.75 -11.02
C ILE A 213 -0.47 1.41 -10.39
N GLY A 214 -0.49 1.31 -9.06
CA GLY A 214 -0.97 0.10 -8.40
C GLY A 214 -2.40 -0.24 -8.77
N ALA A 215 -3.26 0.78 -8.88
CA ALA A 215 -4.65 0.58 -9.26
C ALA A 215 -4.80 0.05 -10.69
N LEU A 216 -4.02 0.54 -11.65
CA LEU A 216 -4.00 0.00 -13.01
C LEU A 216 -3.52 -1.45 -13.04
N ILE A 217 -2.46 -1.77 -12.29
CA ILE A 217 -1.93 -3.14 -12.18
C ILE A 217 -2.99 -4.06 -11.57
N CYS A 218 -3.49 -3.72 -10.37
CA CYS A 218 -4.50 -4.51 -9.66
C CYS A 218 -5.73 -4.77 -10.52
N ASN A 219 -6.28 -3.73 -11.17
CA ASN A 219 -7.52 -3.88 -11.94
C ASN A 219 -7.33 -4.71 -13.22
N ASN A 220 -6.22 -4.55 -13.95
CA ASN A 220 -5.97 -5.37 -15.13
C ASN A 220 -5.75 -6.84 -14.77
N PHE A 221 -4.93 -7.13 -13.77
CA PHE A 221 -4.74 -8.50 -13.31
C PHE A 221 -6.00 -9.10 -12.66
N HIS A 222 -6.84 -8.29 -12.03
CA HIS A 222 -8.12 -8.78 -11.50
C HIS A 222 -9.09 -9.19 -12.61
N ARG A 223 -9.14 -8.45 -13.73
CA ARG A 223 -9.94 -8.88 -14.90
C ARG A 223 -9.45 -10.21 -15.46
N MET A 224 -8.13 -10.40 -15.49
CA MET A 224 -7.52 -11.68 -15.86
C MET A 224 -7.88 -12.79 -14.87
N ALA A 225 -7.84 -12.51 -13.57
CA ALA A 225 -8.25 -13.45 -12.52
C ALA A 225 -9.74 -13.84 -12.64
N LEU A 226 -10.61 -12.88 -12.96
CA LEU A 226 -12.04 -13.12 -13.19
C LEU A 226 -12.26 -14.04 -14.39
N ALA A 227 -11.54 -13.81 -15.49
CA ALA A 227 -11.62 -14.69 -16.67
C ALA A 227 -11.18 -16.12 -16.35
N PHE A 228 -10.03 -16.28 -15.68
CA PHE A 228 -9.57 -17.60 -15.23
C PHE A 228 -10.59 -18.34 -14.35
N CYS A 229 -11.16 -17.64 -13.36
CA CYS A 229 -12.15 -18.25 -12.46
C CYS A 229 -13.45 -18.61 -13.20
N GLY A 230 -13.87 -17.78 -14.16
CA GLY A 230 -15.03 -18.05 -15.01
C GLY A 230 -14.86 -19.26 -15.93
N ASP A 231 -13.65 -19.48 -16.46
CA ASP A 231 -13.36 -20.57 -17.40
C ASP A 231 -13.27 -21.96 -16.73
N THR A 232 -13.16 -22.02 -15.40
CA THR A 232 -12.78 -23.24 -14.67
C THR A 232 -13.93 -23.91 -13.90
N ASP A 233 -15.19 -23.54 -14.15
CA ASP A 233 -16.37 -23.92 -13.35
C ASP A 233 -16.19 -23.63 -11.85
N ARG A 234 -15.25 -22.76 -11.49
CA ARG A 234 -15.00 -22.33 -10.11
C ARG A 234 -16.01 -21.25 -9.77
N ALA A 235 -17.10 -21.64 -9.13
CA ALA A 235 -18.05 -20.69 -8.59
C ALA A 235 -17.36 -19.81 -7.53
N LEU A 236 -17.10 -18.54 -7.88
CA LEU A 236 -16.71 -17.54 -6.90
C LEU A 236 -17.95 -17.08 -6.14
N ILE A 237 -17.90 -17.21 -4.82
CA ILE A 237 -18.95 -16.65 -3.94
C ILE A 237 -18.99 -15.12 -4.01
N ASP A 238 -17.84 -14.50 -4.29
CA ASP A 238 -17.66 -13.06 -4.48
C ASP A 238 -16.62 -12.84 -5.59
N PRO A 239 -16.94 -12.06 -6.65
CA PRO A 239 -15.98 -11.72 -7.71
C PRO A 239 -14.67 -11.10 -7.19
N GLY A 240 -14.72 -10.38 -6.06
CA GLY A 240 -13.55 -9.78 -5.43
C GLY A 240 -12.53 -10.79 -4.90
N LEU A 241 -12.88 -12.07 -4.82
CA LEU A 241 -11.98 -13.17 -4.44
C LEU A 241 -11.32 -13.86 -5.63
N ALA A 242 -11.46 -13.32 -6.84
CA ALA A 242 -10.78 -13.87 -8.01
C ALA A 242 -9.25 -13.93 -7.78
N TRP A 243 -8.64 -15.02 -8.23
CA TRP A 243 -7.23 -15.32 -8.06
C TRP A 243 -6.63 -15.85 -9.36
N LEU A 244 -5.30 -15.86 -9.43
CA LEU A 244 -4.51 -16.43 -10.52
C LEU A 244 -3.67 -17.58 -9.96
N PRO A 245 -3.54 -18.71 -10.67
CA PRO A 245 -2.61 -19.76 -10.27
C PRO A 245 -1.17 -19.25 -10.39
N THR A 246 -0.29 -19.83 -9.58
CA THR A 246 1.14 -19.45 -9.55
C THR A 246 2.07 -20.55 -10.09
N GLU A 247 1.47 -21.65 -10.54
CA GLU A 247 2.11 -22.81 -11.13
C GLU A 247 1.57 -23.04 -12.54
N ASP A 248 2.35 -23.75 -13.37
CA ASP A 248 2.17 -24.25 -14.74
C ASP A 248 0.97 -23.78 -15.62
N GLY A 249 1.26 -23.65 -16.91
CA GLY A 249 0.29 -23.30 -17.94
C GLY A 249 0.12 -21.79 -18.14
N ASN A 250 -0.75 -21.43 -19.08
CA ASN A 250 -0.93 -20.03 -19.50
C ASN A 250 -1.35 -19.13 -18.32
N TRP A 251 -2.29 -19.59 -17.50
CA TRP A 251 -2.74 -18.83 -16.34
C TRP A 251 -1.68 -18.77 -15.22
N GLY A 252 -0.85 -19.81 -15.08
CA GLY A 252 0.31 -19.79 -14.19
C GLY A 252 1.32 -18.71 -14.60
N ARG A 253 1.57 -18.60 -15.91
CA ARG A 253 2.40 -17.53 -16.49
C ARG A 253 1.80 -16.14 -16.24
N VAL A 254 0.48 -15.98 -16.36
CA VAL A 254 -0.22 -14.72 -16.01
C VAL A 254 -0.06 -14.40 -14.52
N GLY A 255 -0.17 -15.39 -13.63
CA GLY A 255 0.11 -15.22 -12.20
C GLY A 255 1.56 -14.81 -11.93
N GLY A 256 2.52 -15.41 -12.63
CA GLY A 256 3.94 -15.02 -12.59
C GLY A 256 4.16 -13.58 -13.06
N CYS A 257 3.45 -13.13 -14.10
CA CYS A 257 3.46 -11.73 -14.52
C CYS A 257 2.88 -10.81 -13.43
N TYR A 258 1.80 -11.20 -12.77
CA TYR A 258 1.25 -10.41 -11.66
C TYR A 258 2.28 -10.27 -10.52
N GLN A 259 3.02 -11.32 -10.18
CA GLN A 259 4.06 -11.25 -9.15
C GLN A 259 5.15 -10.23 -9.50
N ARG A 260 5.58 -10.15 -10.76
CA ARG A 260 6.55 -9.15 -11.23
C ARG A 260 5.98 -7.73 -11.19
N ALA A 261 4.76 -7.54 -11.69
CA ALA A 261 4.08 -6.25 -11.65
C ALA A 261 3.81 -5.78 -10.21
N LEU A 262 3.43 -6.70 -9.32
CA LEU A 262 3.27 -6.47 -7.88
C LEU A 262 4.61 -6.00 -7.27
N ARG A 263 5.72 -6.67 -7.58
CA ARG A 263 7.05 -6.25 -7.09
C ARG A 263 7.39 -4.83 -7.54
N ALA A 264 7.18 -4.52 -8.81
CA ALA A 264 7.44 -3.20 -9.36
C ALA A 264 6.52 -2.12 -8.74
N ALA A 265 5.25 -2.42 -8.51
CA ALA A 265 4.33 -1.50 -7.83
C ALA A 265 4.74 -1.21 -6.38
N LEU A 266 5.26 -2.21 -5.66
CA LEU A 266 5.76 -2.05 -4.29
C LEU A 266 7.01 -1.16 -4.26
N ASP A 267 7.96 -1.39 -5.19
CA ASP A 267 9.14 -0.54 -5.37
C ASP A 267 8.73 0.91 -5.72
N TYR A 268 7.78 1.08 -6.64
CA TYR A 268 7.23 2.40 -6.98
C TYR A 268 6.58 3.09 -5.77
N ALA A 269 5.85 2.37 -4.91
CA ALA A 269 5.25 2.94 -3.71
C ALA A 269 6.30 3.40 -2.68
N GLU A 270 7.34 2.58 -2.45
CA GLU A 270 8.47 2.94 -1.58
C GLU A 270 9.21 4.16 -2.13
N TRP A 271 9.50 4.17 -3.43
CA TRP A 271 10.11 5.31 -4.10
C TRP A 271 9.26 6.57 -4.03
N ASN A 272 7.93 6.46 -4.19
CA ASN A 272 7.00 7.57 -4.04
C ASN A 272 7.09 8.19 -2.63
N ARG A 273 7.12 7.35 -1.58
CA ARG A 273 7.30 7.79 -0.19
C ARG A 273 8.65 8.45 0.03
N ARG A 274 9.73 7.87 -0.49
CA ARG A 274 11.09 8.46 -0.43
C ARG A 274 11.12 9.86 -1.02
N LEU A 275 10.56 10.07 -2.21
CA LEU A 275 10.54 11.38 -2.87
C LEU A 275 9.83 12.45 -2.02
N MET A 276 8.73 12.09 -1.37
CA MET A 276 8.00 12.99 -0.50
C MET A 276 8.75 13.26 0.80
N LEU A 277 9.30 12.22 1.44
CA LEU A 277 10.08 12.37 2.66
C LEU A 277 11.31 13.25 2.44
N GLU A 278 12.05 13.06 1.34
CA GLU A 278 13.18 13.93 1.00
C GLU A 278 12.76 15.39 0.84
N GLU A 279 11.58 15.66 0.30
CA GLU A 279 11.06 17.01 0.21
C GLU A 279 10.70 17.58 1.59
N VAL A 280 10.06 16.78 2.45
CA VAL A 280 9.83 17.17 3.86
C VAL A 280 11.15 17.45 4.58
N GLY A 281 12.18 16.62 4.37
CA GLY A 281 13.51 16.80 4.91
C GLY A 281 14.13 18.14 4.48
N ARG A 282 14.11 18.45 3.17
CA ARG A 282 14.56 19.76 2.65
C ARG A 282 13.80 20.93 3.26
N ILE A 283 12.50 20.78 3.49
CA ILE A 283 11.64 21.81 4.10
C ILE A 283 12.03 22.03 5.56
N LEU A 284 12.21 20.95 6.33
CA LEU A 284 12.65 21.03 7.73
C LEU A 284 14.05 21.63 7.84
N GLU A 285 15.00 21.18 7.02
CA GLU A 285 16.39 21.65 7.00
C GLU A 285 16.52 23.16 6.71
N ARG A 286 15.60 23.73 5.91
CA ARG A 286 15.58 25.19 5.67
C ARG A 286 15.36 25.99 6.95
N ARG A 287 14.59 25.45 7.90
CA ARG A 287 14.22 26.16 9.15
C ARG A 287 15.03 25.68 10.35
N PHE A 288 15.38 24.41 10.36
CA PHE A 288 16.07 23.71 11.42
C PHE A 288 17.21 22.89 10.79
N PRO A 289 18.43 23.46 10.71
CA PRO A 289 19.60 22.71 10.23
C PRO A 289 19.74 21.40 11.00
N ASP A 290 20.03 20.31 10.28
CA ASP A 290 20.09 18.94 10.82
C ASP A 290 18.79 18.51 11.54
N GLY A 291 17.64 19.05 11.14
CA GLY A 291 16.37 18.79 11.80
C GLY A 291 15.85 17.36 11.64
N ILE A 292 16.34 16.58 10.68
CA ILE A 292 15.84 15.23 10.38
C ILE A 292 16.86 14.14 10.70
N ARG A 293 16.41 13.02 11.26
CA ARG A 293 17.26 11.91 11.68
C ARG A 293 16.98 10.65 10.84
N TRP A 294 17.60 10.60 9.66
CA TRP A 294 17.38 9.54 8.66
C TRP A 294 17.76 8.13 9.11
N ASP A 295 18.67 7.98 10.08
CA ASP A 295 19.10 6.67 10.59
C ASP A 295 17.99 5.88 11.31
N GLY A 296 16.91 6.57 11.69
CA GLY A 296 15.75 5.99 12.36
C GLY A 296 14.54 5.80 11.45
N LEU A 297 14.69 5.98 10.14
CA LEU A 297 13.59 5.80 9.18
C LEU A 297 13.06 4.36 9.24
N VAL A 298 11.75 4.24 9.42
CA VAL A 298 11.00 2.99 9.28
C VAL A 298 10.03 3.18 8.12
N ASP A 299 10.12 2.33 7.09
CA ASP A 299 9.23 2.34 5.93
C ASP A 299 8.65 0.93 5.72
N ILE A 300 7.33 0.81 5.71
CA ILE A 300 6.62 -0.47 5.57
C ILE A 300 5.42 -0.37 4.63
N HIS A 301 5.09 -1.48 3.97
CA HIS A 301 3.82 -1.67 3.27
C HIS A 301 2.78 -2.35 4.18
N HIS A 302 1.51 -2.01 4.00
CA HIS A 302 0.38 -2.75 4.59
C HIS A 302 -0.59 -3.36 3.56
N ASN A 303 -0.36 -3.11 2.27
CA ASN A 303 -1.04 -3.74 1.14
C ASN A 303 0.00 -4.47 0.31
N ASP A 304 0.23 -5.76 0.59
CA ASP A 304 1.23 -6.56 -0.11
C ASP A 304 0.84 -8.03 -0.24
N ALA A 305 1.56 -8.74 -1.11
CA ALA A 305 1.62 -10.18 -1.06
C ALA A 305 3.07 -10.66 -1.19
N ARG A 306 3.40 -11.70 -0.42
CA ARG A 306 4.74 -12.28 -0.33
C ARG A 306 4.65 -13.79 -0.26
N LEU A 307 5.56 -14.47 -0.96
CA LEU A 307 5.74 -15.91 -0.81
C LEU A 307 6.51 -16.17 0.50
N GLU A 308 5.91 -16.89 1.43
CA GLU A 308 6.44 -17.17 2.76
C GLU A 308 6.24 -18.65 3.10
N GLU A 309 7.02 -19.16 4.06
CA GLU A 309 6.88 -20.53 4.55
C GLU A 309 6.04 -20.55 5.83
N HIS A 310 4.86 -21.15 5.75
CA HIS A 310 3.93 -21.29 6.88
C HIS A 310 3.23 -22.66 6.80
N PHE A 311 2.98 -23.28 7.95
CA PHE A 311 2.26 -24.57 8.04
C PHE A 311 2.86 -25.68 7.16
N GLY A 312 4.19 -25.69 7.02
CA GLY A 312 4.92 -26.67 6.20
C GLY A 312 4.74 -26.49 4.69
N ARG A 313 4.23 -25.33 4.23
CA ARG A 313 4.01 -25.01 2.81
C ARG A 313 4.59 -23.66 2.46
N ARG A 314 4.93 -23.48 1.18
CA ARG A 314 5.26 -22.16 0.62
C ARG A 314 3.97 -21.55 0.09
N VAL A 315 3.51 -20.48 0.72
CA VAL A 315 2.22 -19.85 0.45
C VAL A 315 2.35 -18.36 0.18
N TRP A 316 1.44 -17.83 -0.64
CA TRP A 316 1.30 -16.40 -0.84
C TRP A 316 0.49 -15.80 0.30
N VAL A 317 1.18 -15.15 1.22
CA VAL A 317 0.57 -14.38 2.31
C VAL A 317 0.17 -13.03 1.76
N HIS A 318 -1.13 -12.79 1.71
CA HIS A 318 -1.74 -11.52 1.31
C HIS A 318 -2.05 -10.72 2.56
N ARG A 319 -1.71 -9.44 2.53
CA ARG A 319 -2.02 -8.47 3.58
C ARG A 319 -2.72 -7.29 2.95
N LYS A 320 -3.90 -6.95 3.46
CA LYS A 320 -4.67 -5.79 3.04
C LYS A 320 -4.99 -4.97 4.26
N GLY A 321 -4.35 -3.82 4.41
CA GLY A 321 -4.36 -3.05 5.66
C GLY A 321 -3.72 -3.82 6.83
N ALA A 322 -2.74 -4.69 6.57
CA ALA A 322 -2.06 -5.45 7.62
C ALA A 322 -0.55 -5.48 7.38
N VAL A 323 0.24 -5.53 8.45
CA VAL A 323 1.71 -5.45 8.37
C VAL A 323 2.36 -6.75 8.78
N LYS A 324 3.54 -7.05 8.23
CA LYS A 324 4.35 -8.17 8.69
C LYS A 324 4.89 -7.88 10.09
N ALA A 325 4.64 -8.79 11.04
CA ALA A 325 5.03 -8.64 12.45
C ALA A 325 5.91 -9.81 12.94
N ALA A 326 6.91 -10.20 12.14
CA ALA A 326 7.91 -11.18 12.57
C ALA A 326 8.73 -10.66 13.77
N ARG A 327 9.36 -11.57 14.52
CA ARG A 327 10.09 -11.22 15.75
C ARG A 327 11.11 -10.11 15.50
N GLY A 328 10.94 -8.98 16.19
CA GLY A 328 11.85 -7.83 16.14
C GLY A 328 11.66 -6.89 14.94
N THR A 329 10.83 -7.27 13.94
CA THR A 329 10.50 -6.41 12.80
C THR A 329 9.78 -5.16 13.28
N GLN A 330 10.24 -3.97 12.87
CA GLN A 330 9.54 -2.73 13.18
C GLN A 330 8.20 -2.67 12.48
N THR A 331 7.18 -2.20 13.19
CA THR A 331 5.81 -2.07 12.68
C THR A 331 5.30 -0.67 12.94
N ILE A 332 4.46 -0.16 12.04
CA ILE A 332 3.76 1.11 12.21
C ILE A 332 2.27 0.78 12.20
N THR A 333 1.55 1.27 13.21
CA THR A 333 0.09 1.24 13.26
C THR A 333 -0.40 2.68 13.21
N PRO A 334 -0.85 3.15 12.03
CA PRO A 334 -1.41 4.49 11.91
C PRO A 334 -2.74 4.55 12.66
N GLY A 335 -3.00 5.66 13.33
CA GLY A 335 -4.37 6.05 13.64
C GLY A 335 -5.11 6.57 12.40
N SER A 336 -6.29 7.16 12.58
CA SER A 336 -6.87 8.06 11.57
C SER A 336 -6.13 9.41 11.55
N MET A 337 -6.30 10.19 10.48
CA MET A 337 -5.79 11.57 10.41
C MET A 337 -6.15 12.35 11.68
N GLY A 338 -5.15 12.97 12.30
CA GLY A 338 -5.28 13.71 13.55
C GLY A 338 -5.34 12.87 14.83
N THR A 339 -5.09 11.56 14.76
CA THR A 339 -5.00 10.68 15.94
C THR A 339 -3.59 10.11 16.12
N GLY A 340 -3.30 9.56 17.30
CA GLY A 340 -1.98 9.00 17.59
C GLY A 340 -1.64 7.80 16.70
N SER A 341 -0.36 7.68 16.35
CA SER A 341 0.21 6.52 15.65
C SER A 341 1.22 5.80 16.54
N TYR A 342 1.42 4.51 16.30
CA TYR A 342 2.26 3.66 17.16
C TYR A 342 3.40 3.05 16.36
N LEU A 343 4.62 3.17 16.89
CA LEU A 343 5.77 2.40 16.45
C LEU A 343 5.93 1.19 17.36
N GLY A 344 5.95 0.00 16.77
CA GLY A 344 6.02 -1.28 17.49
C GLY A 344 7.13 -2.18 16.97
N ARG A 345 7.25 -3.35 17.61
CA ARG A 345 8.06 -4.46 17.13
C ARG A 345 7.25 -5.73 17.17
N GLY A 346 7.33 -6.51 16.10
CA GLY A 346 6.67 -7.81 16.01
C GLY A 346 7.14 -8.75 17.12
N LEU A 347 6.20 -9.40 17.79
CA LEU A 347 6.50 -10.41 18.81
C LEU A 347 6.94 -11.74 18.19
N GLY A 348 6.60 -11.96 16.91
CA GLY A 348 6.84 -13.24 16.22
C GLY A 348 6.18 -14.41 16.94
N ASN A 349 4.95 -14.19 17.41
CA ASN A 349 4.14 -15.26 17.96
C ASN A 349 3.84 -16.27 16.85
N PRO A 350 3.90 -17.59 17.14
CA PRO A 350 3.42 -18.58 16.20
C PRO A 350 1.93 -18.30 15.92
N ALA A 351 1.54 -18.49 14.66
CA ALA A 351 0.15 -18.36 14.22
C ALA A 351 -0.73 -19.45 14.83
#